data_AF-A0A9P0ZN41-F1
#
_entry.id   AF-A0A9P0ZN41-F1
#
_cell.length_a   1.000
_cell.length_b   1.000
_cell.length_c   1.000
_cell.angle_alpha   90.00
_cell.angle_beta   90.00
_cell.angle_gamma   90.00
#
_symmetry.space_group_name_H-M   'P 1'
#
loop_
_entity.id
_entity.type
_entity.pdbx_description
1 polymer ?
#
loop_
_entity_poly.entity_id
_entity_poly.type
_entity_poly.pdbx_seq_one_letter_code
_entity_poly.pdbx_strand_id
1 'polypeptide(L)'
;MQRLAREHVQRVLHEQESLNTELENKKKQLDSWSRELNKPEVLTGREKQKLEDEKQKNDARNSSLEMASEEQKKADENVLRLVEEHKREKDEALQKILKLEKDIDAKQKLEMEIEDLNGKLEVMKHMGGEDDAAVQAKIKEMNEQLESKREEMQDLDEMNSALLKRERQSNDELQEARKALLQALPDMLNIRHSHSGIKRMGEIDSKVFQNVCKQRFSSEEADVKALELCSLWQEKVKDSNWHPFIMI
;
A
#
# COMPACT_ATOMS: atom_id res chain seq x y z
N MET A 1 37.27 -62.11 87.34
CA MET A 1 36.42 -62.45 86.18
C MET A 1 35.37 -61.38 85.87
N GLN A 2 34.49 -60.98 86.80
CA GLN A 2 33.42 -60.00 86.51
C GLN A 2 33.85 -58.54 86.20
N ARG A 3 34.95 -58.02 86.79
CA ARG A 3 35.42 -56.64 86.51
C ARG A 3 35.91 -56.45 85.08
N LEU A 4 36.75 -57.37 84.59
CA LEU A 4 37.30 -57.34 83.22
C LEU A 4 36.20 -57.39 82.15
N ALA A 5 35.13 -58.15 82.39
CA ALA A 5 33.97 -58.19 81.50
C ALA A 5 33.21 -56.86 81.47
N ARG A 6 33.05 -56.18 82.61
CA ARG A 6 32.42 -54.84 82.69
C ARG A 6 33.24 -53.77 81.97
N GLU A 7 34.55 -53.77 82.14
CA GLU A 7 35.47 -52.85 81.46
C GLU A 7 35.50 -53.08 79.94
N HIS A 8 35.41 -54.34 79.50
CA HIS A 8 35.29 -54.66 78.08
C HIS A 8 33.97 -54.15 77.48
N VAL A 9 32.85 -54.36 78.15
CA VAL A 9 31.54 -53.84 77.70
C VAL A 9 31.53 -52.32 77.65
N GLN A 10 32.13 -51.64 78.64
CA GLN A 10 32.23 -50.18 78.62
C GLN A 10 33.07 -49.64 77.46
N ARG A 11 34.18 -50.30 77.11
CA ARG A 11 34.98 -49.94 75.92
C ARG A 11 34.19 -50.12 74.63
N VAL A 12 33.49 -51.25 74.49
CA VAL A 12 32.65 -51.52 73.30
C VAL A 12 31.52 -50.49 73.18
N LEU A 13 30.87 -50.12 74.28
CA LEU A 13 29.83 -49.08 74.27
C LEU A 13 30.39 -47.71 73.89
N HIS A 14 31.56 -47.35 74.42
CA HIS A 14 32.23 -46.09 74.09
C HIS A 14 32.69 -46.04 72.63
N GLU A 15 33.23 -47.15 72.11
CA GLU A 15 33.58 -47.31 70.70
C GLU A 15 32.33 -47.23 69.81
N GLN A 16 31.23 -47.84 70.21
CA GLN A 16 29.95 -47.77 69.50
C GLN A 16 29.40 -46.34 69.47
N GLU A 17 29.45 -45.60 70.58
CA GLU A 17 29.07 -44.18 70.63
C GLU A 17 29.97 -43.33 69.72
N SER A 18 31.29 -43.52 69.78
CA SER A 18 32.26 -42.83 68.93
C SER A 18 31.97 -43.07 67.44
N LEU A 19 31.82 -44.33 67.04
CA LEU A 19 31.47 -44.70 65.66
C LEU A 19 30.12 -44.12 65.24
N ASN A 20 29.13 -44.08 66.14
CA ASN A 20 27.83 -43.50 65.84
C ASN A 20 27.93 -41.98 65.61
N THR A 21 28.76 -41.28 66.40
CA THR A 21 29.02 -39.84 66.17
C THR A 21 29.76 -39.59 64.86
N GLU A 22 30.73 -40.43 64.50
CA GLU A 22 31.42 -40.34 63.21
C GLU A 22 30.47 -40.58 62.04
N LEU A 23 29.61 -41.60 62.14
CA LEU A 23 28.62 -41.93 61.12
C LEU A 23 27.61 -40.78 60.95
N GLU A 24 27.16 -40.18 62.04
CA GLU A 24 26.27 -39.02 62.01
C GLU A 24 26.95 -37.78 61.39
N ASN A 25 28.23 -37.56 61.67
CA ASN A 25 29.02 -36.50 61.03
C ASN A 25 29.18 -36.76 59.52
N LYS A 26 29.45 -38.01 59.10
CA LYS A 26 29.54 -38.38 57.69
C LYS A 26 28.21 -38.21 56.96
N LYS A 27 27.08 -38.58 57.59
CA LYS A 27 25.73 -38.32 57.05
C LYS A 27 25.50 -36.83 56.81
N LYS A 28 25.80 -35.98 57.81
CA LYS A 28 25.66 -34.53 57.67
C LYS A 28 26.54 -33.95 56.55
N GLN A 29 27.76 -34.47 56.38
CA GLN A 29 28.64 -34.08 55.29
C GLN A 29 28.09 -34.49 53.91
N LEU A 30 27.57 -35.72 53.79
CA LEU A 30 26.92 -36.19 52.57
C LEU A 30 25.69 -35.34 52.23
N ASP A 31 24.88 -34.97 53.23
CA ASP A 31 23.72 -34.09 53.04
C ASP A 31 24.11 -32.67 52.61
N SER A 32 25.22 -32.14 53.10
CA SER A 32 25.74 -30.84 52.63
C SER A 32 26.25 -30.91 51.20
N TRP A 33 27.01 -31.95 50.86
CA TRP A 33 27.52 -32.15 49.50
C TRP A 33 26.41 -32.41 48.50
N SER A 34 25.39 -33.21 48.86
CA SER A 34 24.20 -33.42 48.03
C SER A 34 23.47 -32.11 47.74
N ARG A 35 23.31 -31.25 48.77
CA ARG A 35 22.71 -29.91 48.59
C ARG A 35 23.55 -28.98 47.74
N GLU A 36 24.88 -29.03 47.86
CA GLU A 36 25.79 -28.24 47.03
C GLU A 36 25.81 -28.70 45.58
N LEU A 37 25.74 -30.01 45.33
CA LEU A 37 25.71 -30.59 43.99
C LEU A 37 24.40 -30.31 43.25
N ASN A 38 23.28 -30.26 43.96
CA ASN A 38 21.96 -30.02 43.37
C ASN A 38 21.77 -28.55 42.92
N LYS A 39 22.45 -27.59 43.55
CA LYS A 39 22.39 -26.15 43.18
C LYS A 39 22.80 -25.88 41.71
N PRO A 40 23.98 -26.29 41.23
CA PRO A 40 24.39 -26.07 39.84
C PRO A 40 23.52 -26.83 38.85
N GLU A 41 22.97 -27.99 39.22
CA GLU A 41 22.07 -28.77 38.36
C GLU A 41 20.76 -28.02 38.10
N VAL A 42 20.16 -27.42 39.14
CA VAL A 42 18.96 -26.57 39.03
C VAL A 42 19.25 -25.29 38.21
N LEU A 43 20.41 -24.66 38.42
CA LEU A 43 20.81 -23.47 37.65
C LEU A 43 20.99 -23.80 36.17
N THR A 44 21.69 -24.89 35.86
CA THR A 44 21.89 -25.38 34.48
C THR A 44 20.56 -25.72 33.81
N GLY A 45 19.63 -26.35 34.55
CA GLY A 45 18.28 -26.63 34.05
C GLY A 45 17.50 -25.37 33.71
N ARG A 46 17.55 -24.34 34.56
CA ARG A 46 16.91 -23.04 34.29
C ARG A 46 17.53 -22.31 33.11
N GLU A 47 18.86 -22.36 32.96
CA GLU A 47 19.55 -21.75 31.82
C GLU A 47 19.19 -22.45 30.50
N LYS A 48 19.15 -23.78 30.48
CA LYS A 48 18.68 -24.54 29.32
C LYS A 48 17.24 -24.18 28.93
N GLN A 49 16.34 -24.09 29.91
CA GLN A 49 14.96 -23.68 29.63
C GLN A 49 14.88 -22.27 29.04
N LYS A 50 15.62 -21.31 29.61
CA LYS A 50 15.69 -19.94 29.06
C LYS A 50 16.22 -19.91 27.63
N LEU A 51 17.24 -20.70 27.32
CA LEU A 51 17.80 -20.79 25.97
C LEU A 51 16.79 -21.40 24.99
N GLU A 52 16.04 -22.42 25.40
CA GLU A 52 14.99 -23.04 24.58
C GLU A 52 13.84 -22.04 24.31
N ASP A 53 13.40 -21.32 25.34
CA ASP A 53 12.35 -20.29 25.23
C ASP A 53 12.78 -19.14 24.29
N GLU A 54 14.02 -18.66 24.41
CA GLU A 54 14.58 -17.62 23.52
C GLU A 54 14.73 -18.13 22.08
N LYS A 55 15.13 -19.38 21.89
CA LYS A 55 15.21 -20.00 20.56
C LYS A 55 13.83 -20.07 19.91
N GLN A 56 12.81 -20.56 20.61
CA GLN A 56 11.43 -20.62 20.10
C GLN A 56 10.90 -19.22 19.74
N LYS A 57 11.19 -18.22 20.58
CA LYS A 57 10.80 -16.83 20.32
C LYS A 57 11.52 -16.26 19.09
N ASN A 58 12.79 -16.58 18.91
CA ASN A 58 13.56 -16.16 17.74
C ASN A 58 13.03 -16.84 16.46
N ASP A 59 12.77 -18.14 16.51
CA ASP A 59 12.18 -18.88 15.39
C ASP A 59 10.82 -18.28 14.97
N ALA A 60 9.94 -18.00 15.94
CA ALA A 60 8.65 -17.36 15.68
C ALA A 60 8.80 -15.94 15.09
N ARG A 61 9.76 -15.16 15.59
CA ARG A 61 10.07 -13.83 15.05
C ARG A 61 10.61 -13.93 13.62
N ASN A 62 11.46 -14.90 13.34
CA ASN A 62 12.07 -15.10 12.03
C ASN A 62 11.01 -15.50 10.99
N SER A 63 10.11 -16.44 11.32
CA SER A 63 8.97 -16.78 10.46
C SER A 63 8.05 -15.59 10.20
N SER A 64 7.82 -14.75 11.22
CA SER A 64 7.01 -13.54 11.06
C SER A 64 7.68 -12.51 10.13
N LEU A 65 8.99 -12.34 10.24
CA LEU A 65 9.77 -11.45 9.37
C LEU A 65 9.79 -11.94 7.92
N GLU A 66 9.91 -13.25 7.72
CA GLU A 66 9.89 -13.86 6.39
C GLU A 66 8.54 -13.62 5.69
N MET A 67 7.42 -13.87 6.39
CA MET A 67 6.09 -13.55 5.86
C MET A 67 5.92 -12.07 5.51
N ALA A 68 6.38 -11.16 6.38
CA ALA A 68 6.32 -9.72 6.11
C ALA A 68 7.16 -9.32 4.90
N SER A 69 8.35 -9.92 4.73
CA SER A 69 9.22 -9.68 3.58
C SER A 69 8.60 -10.19 2.27
N GLU A 70 7.95 -11.35 2.28
CA GLU A 70 7.25 -11.88 1.12
C GLU A 70 6.06 -11.01 0.72
N GLU A 71 5.30 -10.52 1.70
CA GLU A 71 4.16 -9.65 1.47
C GLU A 71 4.59 -8.28 0.94
N GLN A 72 5.68 -7.72 1.47
CA GLN A 72 6.30 -6.51 0.94
C GLN A 72 6.74 -6.70 -0.52
N LYS A 73 7.42 -7.82 -0.83
CA LYS A 73 7.85 -8.11 -2.21
C LYS A 73 6.66 -8.20 -3.17
N LYS A 74 5.57 -8.85 -2.76
CA LYS A 74 4.33 -8.92 -3.56
C LYS A 74 3.71 -7.54 -3.76
N ALA A 75 3.71 -6.69 -2.74
CA ALA A 75 3.22 -5.32 -2.85
C ALA A 75 4.08 -4.49 -3.82
N ASP A 76 5.40 -4.59 -3.73
CA ASP A 76 6.34 -3.89 -4.61
C ASP A 76 6.17 -4.32 -6.08
N GLU A 77 6.04 -5.62 -6.33
CA GLU A 77 5.74 -6.17 -7.68
C GLU A 77 4.40 -5.65 -8.23
N ASN A 78 3.37 -5.56 -7.39
CA ASN A 78 2.07 -5.01 -7.78
C ASN A 78 2.16 -3.52 -8.14
N VAL A 79 2.88 -2.73 -7.34
CA VAL A 79 3.10 -1.30 -7.60
C VAL A 79 3.87 -1.13 -8.92
N LEU A 80 4.90 -1.93 -9.17
CA LEU A 80 5.67 -1.85 -10.40
C LEU A 80 4.79 -2.11 -11.64
N ARG A 81 3.96 -3.16 -11.60
CA ARG A 81 3.00 -3.44 -12.69
C ARG A 81 2.03 -2.30 -12.94
N LEU A 82 1.47 -1.72 -11.87
CA LEU A 82 0.56 -0.57 -11.98
C LEU A 82 1.24 0.64 -12.60
N VAL A 83 2.49 0.93 -12.24
CA VAL A 83 3.27 2.04 -12.83
C VAL A 83 3.52 1.81 -14.32
N GLU A 84 3.86 0.59 -14.72
CA GLU A 84 4.07 0.23 -16.13
C GLU A 84 2.78 0.35 -16.94
N GLU A 85 1.66 -0.13 -16.42
CA GLU A 85 0.35 -0.03 -17.07
C GLU A 85 -0.06 1.44 -17.23
N HIS A 86 0.07 2.25 -16.17
CA HIS A 86 -0.26 3.66 -16.19
C HIS A 86 0.63 4.44 -17.18
N LYS A 87 1.88 4.02 -17.38
CA LYS A 87 2.77 4.58 -18.40
C LYS A 87 2.30 4.21 -19.81
N ARG A 88 1.92 2.95 -20.04
CA ARG A 88 1.38 2.51 -21.34
C ARG A 88 0.11 3.27 -21.71
N GLU A 89 -0.84 3.38 -20.79
CA GLU A 89 -2.09 4.12 -20.99
C GLU A 89 -1.82 5.60 -21.30
N LYS A 90 -0.86 6.22 -20.59
CA LYS A 90 -0.44 7.60 -20.87
C LYS A 90 0.14 7.75 -22.27
N ASP A 91 1.00 6.84 -22.70
CA ASP A 91 1.62 6.87 -24.03
C ASP A 91 0.56 6.67 -25.13
N GLU A 92 -0.40 5.75 -24.94
CA GLU A 92 -1.53 5.54 -25.84
C GLU A 92 -2.43 6.79 -25.94
N ALA A 93 -2.72 7.44 -24.81
CA ALA A 93 -3.48 8.68 -24.79
C ALA A 93 -2.75 9.81 -25.54
N LEU A 94 -1.43 9.96 -25.34
CA LEU A 94 -0.61 10.94 -26.07
C LEU A 94 -0.60 10.67 -27.58
N GLN A 95 -0.48 9.41 -28.00
CA GLN A 95 -0.58 9.05 -29.42
C GLN A 95 -1.94 9.42 -30.03
N LYS A 96 -3.02 9.23 -29.27
CA LYS A 96 -4.37 9.61 -29.72
C LYS A 96 -4.55 11.12 -29.84
N ILE A 97 -4.00 11.89 -28.89
CA ILE A 97 -3.97 13.37 -28.96
C ILE A 97 -3.24 13.83 -30.22
N LEU A 98 -2.03 13.31 -30.48
CA LEU A 98 -1.25 13.65 -31.67
C LEU A 98 -1.98 13.33 -32.98
N LYS A 99 -2.77 12.26 -33.01
CA LYS A 99 -3.59 11.93 -34.18
C LYS A 99 -4.72 12.94 -34.38
N LEU A 100 -5.43 13.28 -33.30
CA LEU A 100 -6.51 14.26 -33.34
C LEU A 100 -6.01 15.66 -33.73
N GLU A 101 -4.83 16.08 -33.28
CA GLU A 101 -4.21 17.34 -33.70
C GLU A 101 -3.99 17.38 -35.22
N LYS A 102 -3.46 16.30 -35.81
CA LYS A 102 -3.29 16.19 -37.27
C LYS A 102 -4.61 16.23 -38.02
N ASP A 103 -5.63 15.57 -37.49
CA ASP A 103 -6.97 15.55 -38.09
C ASP A 103 -7.61 16.95 -38.05
N ILE A 104 -7.39 17.71 -36.96
CA ILE A 104 -7.82 19.12 -36.84
C ILE A 104 -7.10 19.99 -37.87
N ASP A 105 -5.77 19.87 -37.99
CA ASP A 105 -4.99 20.64 -38.97
C ASP A 105 -5.45 20.35 -40.41
N ALA A 106 -5.77 19.08 -40.71
CA ALA A 106 -6.30 18.67 -42.00
C ALA A 106 -7.71 19.25 -42.27
N LYS A 107 -8.59 19.26 -41.25
CA LYS A 107 -9.92 19.87 -41.33
C LYS A 107 -9.81 21.37 -41.63
N GLN A 108 -8.96 22.09 -40.90
CA GLN A 108 -8.74 23.53 -41.11
C GLN A 108 -8.20 23.84 -42.51
N LYS A 109 -7.31 22.99 -43.05
CA LYS A 109 -6.82 23.13 -44.42
C LYS A 109 -7.95 22.98 -45.46
N LEU A 110 -8.82 21.99 -45.28
CA LEU A 110 -9.97 21.79 -46.16
C LEU A 110 -10.97 22.96 -46.08
N GLU A 111 -11.22 23.50 -44.89
CA GLU A 111 -12.06 24.69 -44.70
C GLU A 111 -11.50 25.89 -45.48
N MET A 112 -10.19 26.14 -45.45
CA MET A 112 -9.57 27.20 -46.23
C MET A 112 -9.69 26.98 -47.75
N GLU A 113 -9.54 25.74 -48.23
CA GLU A 113 -9.69 25.41 -49.66
C GLU A 113 -11.14 25.61 -50.15
N ILE A 114 -12.13 25.26 -49.31
CA ILE A 114 -13.56 25.49 -49.60
C ILE A 114 -13.85 26.98 -49.70
N GLU A 115 -13.32 27.80 -48.79
CA GLU A 115 -13.52 29.25 -48.80
C GLU A 115 -12.90 29.92 -50.03
N ASP A 116 -11.69 29.49 -50.43
CA ASP A 116 -11.02 29.97 -51.65
C ASP A 116 -11.80 29.60 -52.92
N LEU A 117 -12.31 28.37 -53.01
CA LEU A 117 -13.13 27.93 -54.13
C LEU A 117 -14.47 28.68 -54.18
N ASN A 118 -15.13 28.90 -53.04
CA ASN A 118 -16.34 29.72 -52.96
C ASN A 118 -16.06 31.14 -53.48
N GLY A 119 -14.98 31.79 -53.03
CA GLY A 119 -14.59 33.12 -53.50
C GLY A 119 -14.35 33.17 -55.01
N LYS A 120 -13.68 32.17 -55.60
CA LYS A 120 -13.47 32.07 -57.06
C LYS A 120 -14.78 31.90 -57.82
N LEU A 121 -15.70 31.09 -57.31
CA LEU A 121 -17.02 30.86 -57.89
C LEU A 121 -17.87 32.14 -57.88
N GLU A 122 -17.85 32.88 -56.77
CA GLU A 122 -18.53 34.18 -56.62
C GLU A 122 -18.05 35.18 -57.68
N VAL A 123 -16.73 35.26 -57.89
CA VAL A 123 -16.11 36.12 -58.91
C VAL A 123 -16.49 35.68 -60.33
N MET A 124 -16.46 34.38 -60.62
CA MET A 124 -16.87 33.85 -61.94
C MET A 124 -18.34 34.12 -62.25
N LYS A 125 -19.24 33.99 -61.26
CA LYS A 125 -20.67 34.36 -61.41
C LYS A 125 -20.87 35.83 -61.78
N HIS A 126 -20.00 36.73 -61.32
CA HIS A 126 -20.08 38.15 -61.64
C HIS A 126 -19.35 38.55 -62.94
N MET A 127 -18.37 37.74 -63.39
CA MET A 127 -17.55 38.05 -64.57
C MET A 127 -17.94 37.29 -65.84
N GLY A 128 -18.69 36.19 -65.74
CA GLY A 128 -19.17 35.42 -66.89
C GLY A 128 -20.43 36.02 -67.50
N GLY A 129 -20.39 36.35 -68.80
CA GLY A 129 -21.61 36.63 -69.56
C GLY A 129 -22.47 35.36 -69.67
N GLU A 130 -23.80 35.52 -69.72
CA GLU A 130 -24.78 34.42 -69.71
C GLU A 130 -24.58 33.37 -70.83
N ASP A 131 -23.82 33.68 -71.88
CA ASP A 131 -23.64 32.86 -73.09
C ASP A 131 -22.36 31.99 -73.14
N ASP A 132 -21.44 32.07 -72.17
CA ASP A 132 -20.21 31.25 -72.21
C ASP A 132 -20.44 29.85 -71.61
N ALA A 133 -20.81 28.90 -72.49
CA ALA A 133 -21.10 27.51 -72.14
C ALA A 133 -19.94 26.80 -71.43
N ALA A 134 -18.68 27.18 -71.71
CA ALA A 134 -17.52 26.59 -71.04
C ALA A 134 -17.39 27.08 -69.59
N VAL A 135 -17.72 28.36 -69.33
CA VAL A 135 -17.77 28.94 -67.99
C VAL A 135 -18.92 28.32 -67.17
N GLN A 136 -20.09 28.14 -67.77
CA GLN A 136 -21.24 27.50 -67.10
C GLN A 136 -20.97 26.03 -66.73
N ALA A 137 -20.31 25.26 -67.60
CA ALA A 137 -19.92 23.89 -67.31
C ALA A 137 -18.96 23.82 -66.11
N LYS A 138 -17.99 24.74 -66.03
CA LYS A 138 -17.01 24.80 -64.94
C LYS A 138 -17.62 25.25 -63.60
N ILE A 139 -18.58 26.18 -63.65
CA ILE A 139 -19.39 26.58 -62.49
C ILE A 139 -20.17 25.38 -61.93
N LYS A 140 -20.76 24.57 -62.82
CA LYS A 140 -21.52 23.37 -62.41
C LYS A 140 -20.61 22.31 -61.78
N GLU A 141 -19.46 22.03 -62.39
CA GLU A 141 -18.47 21.08 -61.84
C GLU A 141 -17.96 21.55 -60.46
N MET A 142 -17.64 22.83 -60.30
CA MET A 142 -17.22 23.39 -59.00
C MET A 142 -18.33 23.32 -57.94
N ASN A 143 -19.59 23.55 -58.31
CA ASN A 143 -20.72 23.40 -57.38
C ASN A 143 -20.89 21.96 -56.92
N GLU A 144 -20.78 20.98 -57.82
CA GLU A 144 -20.88 19.55 -57.47
C GLU A 144 -19.75 19.13 -56.51
N GLN A 145 -18.51 19.60 -56.74
CA GLN A 145 -17.39 19.36 -55.83
C GLN A 145 -17.58 20.05 -54.47
N LEU A 146 -18.15 21.25 -54.44
CA LEU A 146 -18.46 21.98 -53.22
C LEU A 146 -19.52 21.26 -52.39
N GLU A 147 -20.60 20.80 -53.01
CA GLU A 147 -21.65 20.06 -52.29
C GLU A 147 -21.13 18.74 -51.73
N SER A 148 -20.37 17.97 -52.52
CA SER A 148 -19.74 16.75 -52.01
C SER A 148 -18.85 17.01 -50.79
N LYS A 149 -18.07 18.11 -50.78
CA LYS A 149 -17.25 18.49 -49.62
C LYS A 149 -18.08 18.99 -48.42
N ARG A 150 -19.21 19.66 -48.67
CA ARG A 150 -20.13 20.11 -47.61
C ARG A 150 -20.81 18.91 -46.94
N GLU A 151 -21.25 17.92 -47.72
CA GLU A 151 -21.80 16.66 -47.20
C GLU A 151 -20.77 15.92 -46.34
N GLU A 152 -19.54 15.73 -46.82
CA GLU A 152 -18.46 15.12 -46.04
C GLU A 152 -18.17 15.85 -44.72
N MET A 153 -18.21 17.20 -44.74
CA MET A 153 -18.02 18.02 -43.55
C MET A 153 -19.18 17.85 -42.56
N GLN A 154 -20.41 17.81 -43.05
CA GLN A 154 -21.60 17.62 -42.23
C GLN A 154 -21.59 16.23 -41.55
N ASP A 155 -21.25 15.18 -42.29
CA ASP A 155 -21.15 13.82 -41.74
C ASP A 155 -20.11 13.74 -40.60
N LEU A 156 -18.96 14.41 -40.77
CA LEU A 156 -17.93 14.50 -39.73
C LEU A 156 -18.42 15.25 -38.49
N ASP A 157 -19.15 16.34 -38.67
CA ASP A 157 -19.70 17.13 -37.55
C ASP A 157 -20.81 16.37 -36.80
N GLU A 158 -21.66 15.64 -37.52
CA GLU A 158 -22.68 14.76 -36.93
C GLU A 158 -22.05 13.62 -36.13
N MET A 159 -21.04 12.96 -36.70
CA MET A 159 -20.29 11.90 -36.02
C MET A 159 -19.60 12.44 -34.76
N ASN A 160 -18.95 13.60 -34.83
CA ASN A 160 -18.28 14.22 -33.70
C ASN A 160 -19.28 14.60 -32.59
N SER A 161 -20.43 15.16 -32.95
CA SER A 161 -21.52 15.47 -32.02
C SER A 161 -22.04 14.22 -31.31
N ALA A 162 -22.20 13.10 -32.02
CA ALA A 162 -22.60 11.82 -31.44
C ALA A 162 -21.55 11.26 -30.47
N LEU A 163 -20.26 11.32 -30.82
CA LEU A 163 -19.16 10.88 -29.97
C LEU A 163 -19.07 11.71 -28.68
N LEU A 164 -19.21 13.04 -28.76
CA LEU A 164 -19.25 13.94 -27.61
C LEU A 164 -20.38 13.61 -26.64
N LYS A 165 -21.59 13.31 -27.16
CA LYS A 165 -22.72 12.92 -26.31
C LYS A 165 -22.43 11.62 -25.56
N ARG A 166 -21.87 10.62 -26.25
CA ARG A 166 -21.54 9.32 -25.66
C ARG A 166 -20.42 9.42 -24.62
N GLU A 167 -19.39 10.22 -24.88
CA GLU A 167 -18.30 10.45 -23.94
C GLU A 167 -18.83 11.08 -22.64
N ARG A 168 -19.64 12.13 -22.74
CA ARG A 168 -20.26 12.77 -21.57
C ARG A 168 -21.09 11.79 -20.75
N GLN A 169 -21.95 11.00 -21.41
CA GLN A 169 -22.76 9.98 -20.75
C GLN A 169 -21.90 8.96 -20.01
N SER A 170 -20.87 8.42 -20.67
CA SER A 170 -19.95 7.44 -20.05
C SER A 170 -19.18 8.04 -18.87
N ASN A 171 -18.78 9.31 -18.98
CA ASN A 171 -18.08 10.01 -17.90
C ASN A 171 -19.01 10.29 -16.71
N ASP A 172 -20.27 10.68 -16.97
CA ASP A 172 -21.27 10.87 -15.92
C ASP A 172 -21.53 9.55 -15.16
N GLU A 173 -21.67 8.43 -15.88
CA GLU A 173 -21.80 7.09 -15.27
C GLU A 173 -20.59 6.73 -14.39
N LEU A 174 -19.37 6.98 -14.88
CA LEU A 174 -18.14 6.75 -14.11
C LEU A 174 -18.06 7.64 -12.86
N GLN A 175 -18.47 8.90 -12.96
CA GLN A 175 -18.51 9.80 -11.82
C GLN A 175 -19.53 9.37 -10.78
N GLU A 176 -20.72 8.94 -11.19
CA GLU A 176 -21.74 8.41 -10.28
C GLU A 176 -21.27 7.12 -9.60
N ALA A 177 -20.65 6.19 -10.33
CA ALA A 177 -20.06 4.99 -9.75
C ALA A 177 -18.97 5.33 -8.72
N ARG A 178 -18.09 6.30 -9.02
CA ARG A 178 -17.06 6.78 -8.09
C ARG A 178 -17.68 7.40 -6.83
N LYS A 179 -18.71 8.25 -6.97
CA LYS A 179 -19.42 8.85 -5.83
C LYS A 179 -20.06 7.77 -4.95
N ALA A 180 -20.73 6.79 -5.56
CA ALA A 180 -21.35 5.68 -4.84
C ALA A 180 -20.32 4.86 -4.04
N LEU A 181 -19.15 4.56 -4.64
CA LEU A 181 -18.07 3.86 -3.95
C LEU A 181 -17.50 4.68 -2.78
N LEU A 182 -17.27 5.98 -2.97
CA LEU A 182 -16.79 6.86 -1.91
C LEU A 182 -17.77 6.98 -0.72
N GLN A 183 -19.08 6.87 -0.98
CA GLN A 183 -20.10 6.86 0.06
C GLN A 183 -20.22 5.50 0.76
N ALA A 184 -20.10 4.39 0.03
CA ALA A 184 -20.31 3.05 0.58
C ALA A 184 -19.10 2.51 1.36
N LEU A 185 -17.87 2.83 0.95
CA LEU A 185 -16.64 2.30 1.55
C LEU A 185 -16.45 2.70 3.03
N PRO A 186 -16.75 3.94 3.47
CA PRO A 186 -16.68 4.33 4.89
C PRO A 186 -17.53 3.48 5.84
N ASP A 187 -18.71 3.05 5.40
CA ASP A 187 -19.57 2.19 6.23
C ASP A 187 -18.99 0.78 6.35
N MET A 188 -18.32 0.28 5.31
CA MET A 188 -17.60 -1.00 5.33
C MET A 188 -16.33 -0.95 6.20
N LEU A 189 -15.66 0.21 6.29
CA LEU A 189 -14.49 0.42 7.18
C LEU A 189 -14.82 0.22 8.66
N ASN A 190 -16.06 0.49 9.07
CA ASN A 190 -16.51 0.42 10.46
C ASN A 190 -16.97 -0.99 10.90
N ILE A 191 -16.93 -1.98 10.01
CA ILE A 191 -17.28 -3.37 10.33
C ILE A 191 -16.14 -3.98 11.15
N ARG A 192 -16.28 -3.87 12.48
CA ARG A 192 -15.30 -4.30 13.50
C ARG A 192 -14.94 -5.80 13.54
N HIS A 193 -15.46 -6.62 12.62
CA HIS A 193 -15.40 -8.09 12.72
C HIS A 193 -14.99 -8.83 11.44
N SER A 194 -14.57 -8.13 10.37
CA SER A 194 -14.10 -8.78 9.15
C SER A 194 -12.62 -9.15 9.26
N HIS A 195 -12.25 -10.39 8.90
CA HIS A 195 -10.85 -10.87 8.86
C HIS A 195 -9.96 -10.05 7.91
N SER A 196 -10.56 -9.28 7.00
CA SER A 196 -9.94 -8.33 6.10
C SER A 196 -10.40 -6.91 6.44
N GLY A 197 -9.46 -6.04 6.79
CA GLY A 197 -9.71 -4.62 7.06
C GLY A 197 -9.49 -3.77 5.81
N ILE A 198 -10.44 -2.93 5.45
CA ILE A 198 -10.23 -1.86 4.47
C ILE A 198 -9.41 -0.77 5.19
N LYS A 199 -8.43 -0.15 4.52
CA LYS A 199 -7.61 0.95 5.09
C LYS A 199 -7.57 2.12 4.11
N ARG A 200 -7.72 3.37 4.59
CA ARG A 200 -7.59 4.53 3.70
C ARG A 200 -6.12 4.85 3.46
N MET A 201 -5.79 5.13 2.20
CA MET A 201 -4.45 5.58 1.82
C MET A 201 -4.17 6.92 2.51
N GLY A 202 -3.03 7.01 3.21
CA GLY A 202 -2.67 8.18 4.00
C GLY A 202 -3.33 8.28 5.39
N GLU A 203 -4.11 7.30 5.82
CA GLU A 203 -4.67 7.27 7.18
C GLU A 203 -3.62 6.80 8.20
N ILE A 204 -3.42 7.63 9.22
CA ILE A 204 -2.41 7.43 10.26
C ILE A 204 -3.00 6.61 11.41
N ASP A 205 -2.23 5.63 11.91
CA ASP A 205 -2.63 4.83 13.07
C ASP A 205 -2.48 5.63 14.38
N SER A 206 -3.60 6.08 14.93
CA SER A 206 -3.66 6.82 16.19
C SER A 206 -3.08 6.04 17.39
N LYS A 207 -3.12 4.70 17.38
CA LYS A 207 -2.60 3.88 18.49
C LYS A 207 -1.10 4.05 18.68
N VAL A 208 -0.36 4.27 17.59
CA VAL A 208 1.10 4.49 17.65
C VAL A 208 1.40 5.75 18.47
N PHE A 209 0.67 6.84 18.21
CA PHE A 209 0.82 8.09 18.93
C PHE A 209 0.43 7.95 20.40
N GLN A 210 -0.67 7.25 20.68
CA GLN A 210 -1.09 6.98 22.06
C GLN A 210 -0.03 6.20 22.85
N ASN A 211 0.53 5.14 22.25
CA ASN A 211 1.54 4.30 22.92
C ASN A 211 2.83 5.08 23.22
N VAL A 212 3.29 5.92 22.28
CA VAL A 212 4.48 6.76 22.47
C VAL A 212 4.22 7.87 23.49
N CYS A 213 3.07 8.53 23.43
CA CYS A 213 2.73 9.60 24.36
C CYS A 213 2.57 9.09 25.80
N LYS A 214 2.02 7.90 26.01
CA LYS A 214 1.93 7.26 27.34
C LYS A 214 3.29 6.99 27.99
N GLN A 215 4.36 6.90 27.21
CA GLN A 215 5.73 6.73 27.72
C GLN A 215 6.41 8.06 28.06
N ARG A 216 5.94 9.19 27.51
CA ARG A 216 6.61 10.50 27.61
C ARG A 216 5.86 11.54 28.44
N PHE A 217 4.54 11.44 28.52
CA PHE A 217 3.68 12.41 29.20
C PHE A 217 2.95 11.78 30.37
N SER A 218 2.41 12.62 31.26
CA SER A 218 1.52 12.16 32.34
C SER A 218 0.27 11.50 31.76
N SER A 219 -0.39 10.63 32.54
CA SER A 219 -1.59 9.93 32.06
C SER A 219 -2.72 10.89 31.64
N GLU A 220 -2.79 12.08 32.22
CA GLU A 220 -3.81 13.10 31.92
C GLU A 220 -3.50 13.86 30.62
N GLU A 221 -2.22 14.03 30.29
CA GLU A 221 -1.78 14.79 29.11
C GLU A 221 -1.48 13.90 27.89
N ALA A 222 -1.17 12.61 28.11
CA ALA A 222 -0.73 11.69 27.08
C ALA A 222 -1.77 11.52 25.96
N ASP A 223 -3.06 11.40 26.29
CA ASP A 223 -4.11 11.20 25.29
C ASP A 223 -4.35 12.48 24.48
N VAL A 224 -4.29 13.65 25.12
CA VAL A 224 -4.43 14.96 24.44
C VAL A 224 -3.26 15.16 23.48
N LYS A 225 -2.02 14.93 23.94
CA LYS A 225 -0.82 15.04 23.10
C LYS A 225 -0.80 14.06 21.95
N ALA A 226 -1.30 12.84 22.17
CA ALA A 226 -1.43 11.84 21.12
C ALA A 226 -2.39 12.30 20.02
N LEU A 227 -3.56 12.85 20.38
CA LEU A 227 -4.54 13.37 19.44
C LEU A 227 -4.03 14.60 18.68
N GLU A 228 -3.37 15.53 19.36
CA GLU A 228 -2.74 16.71 18.74
C GLU A 228 -1.71 16.29 17.68
N LEU A 229 -0.79 15.40 18.05
CA LEU A 229 0.25 14.91 17.14
C LEU A 229 -0.33 14.10 15.99
N CYS A 230 -1.28 13.20 16.27
CA CYS A 230 -1.94 12.40 15.26
C CYS A 230 -2.65 13.30 14.23
N SER A 231 -3.35 14.34 14.69
CA SER A 231 -4.05 15.29 13.81
C SER A 231 -3.08 16.12 12.98
N LEU A 232 -2.00 16.62 13.60
CA LEU A 232 -0.97 17.38 12.90
C LEU A 232 -0.34 16.56 11.77
N TRP A 233 0.04 15.32 12.05
CA TRP A 233 0.62 14.44 11.04
C TRP A 233 -0.42 14.07 9.98
N GLN A 234 -1.68 13.87 10.35
CA GLN A 234 -2.73 13.54 9.41
C GLN A 234 -2.96 14.67 8.40
N GLU A 235 -2.88 15.94 8.83
CA GLU A 235 -2.91 17.10 7.94
C GLU A 235 -1.68 17.17 7.03
N LYS A 236 -0.49 16.84 7.56
CA LYS A 236 0.73 16.78 6.76
C LYS A 236 0.68 15.70 5.68
N VAL A 237 0.13 14.51 5.99
CA VAL A 237 -0.02 13.42 5.01
C VAL A 237 -1.07 13.74 3.93
N LYS A 238 -2.06 14.59 4.21
CA LYS A 238 -3.01 15.06 3.19
C LYS A 238 -2.39 16.02 2.19
N ASP A 239 -1.32 16.72 2.57
CA ASP A 239 -0.62 17.65 1.68
C ASP A 239 0.24 16.88 0.67
N SER A 240 -0.15 16.94 -0.60
CA SER A 240 0.58 16.27 -1.69
C SER A 240 1.99 16.82 -1.93
N ASN A 241 2.30 18.02 -1.43
CA ASN A 241 3.64 18.62 -1.52
C ASN A 241 4.53 18.28 -0.30
N TRP A 242 4.02 17.49 0.64
CA TRP A 242 4.78 17.13 1.81
C TRP A 242 5.69 15.93 1.52
N HIS A 243 7.01 16.18 1.53
CA HIS A 243 8.04 15.17 1.30
C HIS A 243 8.89 14.98 2.57
N PRO A 244 8.43 14.16 3.54
CA PRO A 244 9.09 14.02 4.85
C PRO A 244 10.46 13.33 4.79
N PHE A 245 10.74 12.61 3.71
CA PHE A 245 12.04 11.98 3.48
C PHE A 245 12.74 12.71 2.34
N ILE A 246 13.88 13.32 2.65
CA ILE A 246 14.83 13.74 1.62
C ILE A 246 15.53 12.46 1.17
N MET A 247 15.34 12.05 -0.09
CA MET A 247 16.14 10.96 -0.66
C MET A 247 17.59 11.44 -0.69
N ILE A 248 18.44 10.82 0.13
CA ILE A 248 19.91 10.96 0.10
C ILE A 248 20.46 10.02 -0.95
#